data_AF-A0A9E4P9I3-F1
#
_entry.id   AF-A0A9E4P9I3-F1
#
_cell.length_a   1.000
_cell.length_b   1.000
_cell.length_c   1.000
_cell.angle_alpha   90.00
_cell.angle_beta   90.00
_cell.angle_gamma   90.00
#
_symmetry.space_group_name_H-M   'P 1'
#
loop_
_entity.id
_entity.type
_entity.pdbx_description
1 polymer ?
#
loop_
_entity_poly.entity_id
_entity_poly.type
_entity_poly.pdbx_seq_one_letter_code
_entity_poly.pdbx_strand_id
1 'polypeptide(L)'
;MKAVHGDKLRVSWKHFSLEEVNKKQPEDWHVWDQPDDYPTRGLPAFRAVEAARLQGDEAFDRMHFALLKGRHERRKDFTDAGDIAELAAEAGLDLERFKRDVADRSLLRRVADDFADSVKVGVFGTPTFVFENGSSFFMRIRAEEDDQAAARTFDGLYELFVKQRNVGEVKRPTPPSD
;
A
#
# COMPACT_ATOMS: atom_id res chain seq x y z
N MET A 1 -15.23 -1.37 9.44
CA MET A 1 -15.41 -1.72 8.00
C MET A 1 -15.92 -3.14 7.73
N LYS A 2 -15.11 -4.19 7.92
CA LYS A 2 -15.53 -5.59 7.64
C LYS A 2 -16.66 -6.06 8.58
N ALA A 3 -16.68 -5.56 9.82
CA ALA A 3 -17.75 -5.77 10.79
C ALA A 3 -19.11 -5.18 10.36
N VAL A 4 -19.11 -4.19 9.45
CA VAL A 4 -20.33 -3.50 8.99
C VAL A 4 -20.79 -4.02 7.62
N HIS A 5 -19.87 -4.24 6.68
CA HIS A 5 -20.20 -4.65 5.31
C HIS A 5 -20.10 -6.16 5.06
N GLY A 6 -19.51 -6.93 5.97
CA GLY A 6 -19.31 -8.38 5.82
C GLY A 6 -18.61 -8.74 4.51
N ASP A 7 -19.09 -9.79 3.85
CA ASP A 7 -18.54 -10.30 2.58
C ASP A 7 -18.87 -9.44 1.36
N LYS A 8 -19.64 -8.36 1.52
CA LYS A 8 -19.99 -7.45 0.41
C LYS A 8 -18.84 -6.55 -0.01
N LEU A 9 -17.79 -6.45 0.82
CA LEU A 9 -16.60 -5.65 0.54
C LEU A 9 -15.39 -6.56 0.38
N ARG A 10 -14.90 -6.67 -0.87
CA ARG A 10 -13.62 -7.31 -1.16
C ARG A 10 -12.56 -6.24 -1.34
N VAL A 11 -11.48 -6.33 -0.58
CA VAL A 11 -10.32 -5.44 -0.68
C VAL A 11 -9.18 -6.20 -1.33
N SER A 12 -8.59 -5.62 -2.36
CA SER A 12 -7.34 -6.10 -2.95
C SER A 12 -6.26 -5.04 -2.80
N TRP A 13 -5.14 -5.42 -2.18
CA TRP A 13 -3.99 -4.55 -2.02
C TRP A 13 -3.13 -4.56 -3.29
N LYS A 14 -2.71 -3.36 -3.72
CA LYS A 14 -1.87 -3.12 -4.89
C LYS A 14 -0.67 -2.26 -4.48
N HIS A 15 0.50 -2.59 -5.00
CA HIS A 15 1.70 -1.79 -4.76
C HIS A 15 1.65 -0.46 -5.50
N PHE A 16 2.15 0.60 -4.87
CA PHE A 16 2.39 1.87 -5.51
C PHE A 16 3.63 2.55 -4.92
N SER A 17 4.69 2.68 -5.73
CA SER A 17 5.95 3.27 -5.30
C SER A 17 5.90 4.79 -5.46
N LEU A 18 5.95 5.52 -4.34
CA LEU A 18 6.12 6.97 -4.36
C LEU A 18 7.50 7.40 -4.87
N GLU A 19 8.52 6.55 -4.75
CA GLU A 19 9.85 6.81 -5.32
C GLU A 19 9.79 6.76 -6.86
N GLU A 20 9.08 5.77 -7.40
CA GLU A 20 8.93 5.60 -8.85
C GLU A 20 8.11 6.72 -9.48
N VAL A 21 6.94 7.06 -8.93
CA VAL A 21 6.07 8.10 -9.51
C VAL A 21 6.70 9.50 -9.44
N ASN A 22 7.56 9.74 -8.45
CA ASN A 22 8.24 11.03 -8.24
C ASN A 22 9.69 11.01 -8.76
N LYS A 23 10.07 10.02 -9.57
CA LYS A 23 11.41 9.89 -10.13
C LYS A 23 11.79 11.13 -10.94
N LYS A 24 13.06 11.53 -10.84
CA LYS A 24 13.66 12.59 -11.70
C LYS A 24 14.58 11.99 -12.76
N GLN A 25 14.71 10.66 -12.73
CA GLN A 25 15.50 9.87 -13.65
C GLN A 25 14.78 9.74 -15.00
N PRO A 26 15.49 9.30 -16.04
CA PRO A 26 14.89 8.99 -17.35
C PRO A 26 13.73 7.97 -17.27
N GLU A 27 12.93 7.91 -18.33
CA GLU A 27 11.70 7.09 -18.38
C GLU A 27 11.97 5.60 -18.19
N ASP A 28 13.07 5.09 -18.75
CA ASP A 28 13.56 3.72 -18.68
C ASP A 28 14.23 3.36 -17.34
N TRP A 29 14.44 4.34 -16.46
CA TRP A 29 14.86 4.06 -15.09
C TRP A 29 13.65 3.63 -14.26
N HIS A 30 13.80 2.52 -13.54
CA HIS A 30 12.81 2.05 -12.59
C HIS A 30 13.44 1.63 -11.27
N VAL A 31 12.77 1.93 -10.15
CA VAL A 31 13.25 1.59 -8.81
C VAL A 31 13.47 0.08 -8.64
N TRP A 32 12.59 -0.76 -9.20
CA TRP A 32 12.67 -2.23 -9.12
C TRP A 32 13.79 -2.85 -9.95
N ASP A 33 14.38 -2.11 -10.89
CA ASP A 33 15.52 -2.57 -11.69
C ASP A 33 16.87 -2.25 -11.04
N GLN A 34 16.87 -1.47 -9.95
CA GLN A 34 18.09 -1.06 -9.26
C GLN A 34 18.76 -2.22 -8.51
N PRO A 35 20.10 -2.22 -8.36
CA PRO A 35 20.82 -3.25 -7.61
C PRO A 35 20.41 -3.27 -6.13
N ASP A 36 20.67 -4.37 -5.42
CA ASP A 36 20.23 -4.56 -4.02
C ASP A 36 20.87 -3.56 -3.04
N ASP A 37 22.01 -2.94 -3.39
CA ASP A 37 22.68 -1.92 -2.60
C ASP A 37 22.21 -0.49 -2.90
N TYR A 38 21.27 -0.31 -3.84
CA TYR A 38 20.69 1.00 -4.13
C TYR A 38 19.85 1.50 -2.93
N PRO A 39 20.02 2.76 -2.49
CA PRO A 39 19.39 3.30 -1.29
C PRO A 39 17.91 3.66 -1.50
N THR A 40 17.06 2.64 -1.66
CA THR A 40 15.59 2.78 -1.73
C THR A 40 14.94 2.61 -0.37
N ARG A 41 13.89 3.38 -0.12
CA ARG A 41 13.13 3.34 1.15
C ARG A 41 11.95 2.38 1.13
N GLY A 42 11.48 1.99 -0.06
CA GLY A 42 10.21 1.27 -0.22
C GLY A 42 10.37 -0.20 -0.59
N LEU A 43 11.36 -0.54 -1.43
CA LEU A 43 11.45 -1.88 -1.99
C LEU A 43 11.64 -3.01 -0.97
N PRO A 44 12.44 -2.86 0.11
CA PRO A 44 12.58 -3.93 1.09
C PRO A 44 11.24 -4.35 1.70
N ALA A 45 10.36 -3.39 2.01
CA ALA A 45 9.02 -3.67 2.53
C ALA A 45 8.11 -4.33 1.48
N PHE A 46 8.20 -3.92 0.21
CA PHE A 46 7.44 -4.57 -0.87
C PHE A 46 7.89 -6.02 -1.08
N ARG A 47 9.20 -6.30 -1.08
CA ARG A 47 9.71 -7.67 -1.16
C ARG A 47 9.28 -8.50 0.05
N ALA A 48 9.36 -7.93 1.24
CA ALA A 48 8.96 -8.59 2.47
C ALA A 48 7.48 -9.03 2.44
N VAL A 49 6.58 -8.14 2.02
CA VAL A 49 5.15 -8.50 1.98
C VAL A 49 4.84 -9.53 0.88
N GLU A 50 5.54 -9.49 -0.26
CA GLU A 50 5.39 -10.51 -1.31
C GLU A 50 6.01 -11.87 -0.93
N ALA A 51 7.11 -11.88 -0.18
CA ALA A 51 7.64 -13.11 0.42
C ALA A 51 6.64 -13.71 1.42
N ALA A 52 5.96 -12.88 2.20
CA ALA A 52 4.87 -13.33 3.07
C ALA A 52 3.68 -13.89 2.26
N ARG A 53 3.36 -13.29 1.11
CA ARG A 53 2.30 -13.79 0.20
C ARG A 53 2.59 -15.20 -0.31
N LEU A 54 3.84 -15.56 -0.54
CA LEU A 54 4.18 -16.94 -0.91
C LEU A 54 3.80 -17.96 0.19
N GLN A 55 3.65 -17.53 1.44
CA GLN A 55 3.17 -18.35 2.56
C GLN A 55 1.63 -18.38 2.69
N GLY A 56 0.91 -17.62 1.85
CA GLY A 56 -0.56 -17.56 1.80
C GLY A 56 -1.12 -16.16 2.06
N ASP A 57 -2.39 -15.96 1.72
CA ASP A 57 -3.06 -14.66 1.84
C ASP A 57 -3.16 -14.17 3.29
N GLU A 58 -3.38 -15.07 4.26
CA GLU A 58 -3.40 -14.68 5.67
C GLU A 58 -2.02 -14.22 6.17
N ALA A 59 -0.94 -14.84 5.67
CA ALA A 59 0.43 -14.45 6.00
C ALA A 59 0.76 -13.08 5.38
N PHE A 60 0.33 -12.86 4.13
CA PHE A 60 0.37 -11.54 3.49
C PHE A 60 -0.34 -10.49 4.35
N ASP A 61 -1.59 -10.74 4.76
CA ASP A 61 -2.38 -9.77 5.52
C ASP A 61 -1.69 -9.41 6.84
N ARG A 62 -1.24 -10.42 7.61
CA ARG A 62 -0.53 -10.19 8.88
C ARG A 62 0.75 -9.37 8.67
N MET A 63 1.55 -9.72 7.66
CA MET A 63 2.79 -8.98 7.36
C MET A 63 2.51 -7.56 6.87
N HIS A 64 1.48 -7.38 6.02
CA HIS A 64 1.09 -6.08 5.49
C HIS A 64 0.69 -5.12 6.62
N PHE A 65 -0.16 -5.58 7.55
CA PHE A 65 -0.53 -4.78 8.72
C PHE A 65 0.63 -4.56 9.68
N ALA A 66 1.51 -5.54 9.88
CA ALA A 66 2.71 -5.37 10.71
C ALA A 66 3.63 -4.27 10.15
N LEU A 67 3.85 -4.24 8.82
CA LEU A 67 4.60 -3.18 8.15
C LEU A 67 3.91 -1.81 8.31
N LEU A 68 2.60 -1.70 8.05
CA LEU A 68 1.90 -0.42 8.22
C LEU A 68 2.04 0.14 9.65
N LYS A 69 1.80 -0.70 10.67
CA LYS A 69 1.96 -0.30 12.08
C LYS A 69 3.41 0.02 12.43
N GLY A 70 4.35 -0.83 12.00
CA GLY A 70 5.78 -0.61 12.18
C GLY A 70 6.23 0.75 11.67
N ARG A 71 5.78 1.15 10.48
CA ARG A 71 6.15 2.43 9.86
C ARG A 71 5.49 3.64 10.52
N HIS A 72 4.20 3.55 10.80
CA HIS A 72 3.36 4.71 11.16
C HIS A 72 3.25 4.93 12.66
N GLU A 73 3.26 3.87 13.47
CA GLU A 73 3.17 3.97 14.93
C GLU A 73 4.56 3.93 15.58
N ARG A 74 5.44 3.06 15.06
CA ARG A 74 6.73 2.75 15.70
C ARG A 74 7.95 3.35 14.99
N ARG A 75 7.76 3.99 13.83
CA ARG A 75 8.81 4.61 13.01
C ARG A 75 9.97 3.67 12.67
N LYS A 76 9.69 2.38 12.48
CA LYS A 76 10.65 1.37 12.00
C LYS A 76 11.27 1.79 10.67
N ASP A 77 12.55 1.49 10.49
CA ASP A 77 13.31 1.77 9.27
C ASP A 77 13.36 0.52 8.39
N PHE A 78 12.66 0.55 7.26
CA PHE A 78 12.62 -0.59 6.35
C PHE A 78 13.87 -0.74 5.50
N THR A 79 14.84 0.16 5.61
CA THR A 79 16.18 -0.09 5.07
C THR A 79 17.01 -1.00 5.98
N ASP A 80 16.60 -1.19 7.23
CA ASP A 80 17.18 -2.17 8.16
C ASP A 80 16.48 -3.53 8.01
N ALA A 81 17.25 -4.54 7.60
CA ALA A 81 16.76 -5.91 7.49
C ALA A 81 16.32 -6.50 8.85
N GLY A 82 16.89 -6.04 9.96
CA GLY A 82 16.51 -6.43 11.32
C GLY A 82 15.10 -5.98 11.67
N ASP A 83 14.74 -4.74 11.34
CA ASP A 83 13.39 -4.20 11.56
C ASP A 83 12.34 -4.98 10.75
N ILE A 84 12.64 -5.35 9.50
CA ILE A 84 11.75 -6.19 8.69
C ILE A 84 11.62 -7.61 9.28
N ALA A 85 12.73 -8.20 9.72
CA ALA A 85 12.73 -9.54 10.31
C ALA A 85 11.95 -9.60 11.64
N GLU A 86 12.04 -8.56 12.47
CA GLU A 86 11.23 -8.40 13.68
C GLU A 86 9.74 -8.40 13.35
N LEU A 87 9.32 -7.60 12.36
CA LEU A 87 7.92 -7.53 11.93
C LEU A 87 7.42 -8.84 11.31
N ALA A 88 8.28 -9.55 10.57
CA ALA A 88 7.97 -10.89 10.06
C ALA A 88 7.75 -11.90 11.19
N ALA A 89 8.53 -11.80 12.28
CA ALA A 89 8.37 -12.64 13.47
C ALA A 89 7.09 -12.31 14.24
N GLU A 90 6.79 -11.02 14.45
CA GLU A 90 5.52 -10.55 15.03
C GLU A 90 4.30 -11.01 14.23
N ALA A 91 4.42 -11.01 12.89
CA ALA A 91 3.40 -11.50 11.98
C ALA A 91 3.26 -13.03 11.98
N GLY A 92 4.10 -13.77 12.72
CA GLY A 92 4.05 -15.22 12.82
C GLY A 92 4.30 -15.91 11.48
N LEU A 93 5.27 -15.42 10.70
CA LEU A 93 5.72 -16.06 9.47
C LEU A 93 6.67 -17.23 9.76
N ASP A 94 6.78 -18.17 8.82
CA ASP A 94 7.94 -19.08 8.77
C ASP A 94 9.17 -18.26 8.40
N LEU A 95 10.02 -17.98 9.39
CA LEU A 95 11.18 -17.10 9.24
C LEU A 95 12.28 -17.71 8.38
N GLU A 96 12.45 -19.03 8.39
CA GLU A 96 13.48 -19.67 7.59
C GLU A 96 13.09 -19.66 6.10
N ARG A 97 11.80 -19.88 5.80
CA ARG A 97 11.27 -19.66 4.46
C ARG A 97 11.32 -18.20 4.06
N PHE A 98 10.87 -17.29 4.93
CA PHE A 98 10.86 -15.86 4.67
C PHE A 98 12.24 -15.31 4.30
N LYS A 99 13.29 -15.67 5.05
CA LYS A 99 14.68 -15.26 4.77
C LYS A 99 15.16 -15.70 3.38
N ARG A 100 14.75 -16.88 2.90
CA ARG A 100 15.09 -17.35 1.55
C ARG A 100 14.29 -16.60 0.49
N ASP A 101 12.98 -16.50 0.69
CA ASP A 101 12.05 -15.96 -0.30
C ASP A 101 12.24 -14.45 -0.49
N VAL A 102 12.50 -13.69 0.58
CA VAL A 102 12.70 -12.23 0.50
C VAL A 102 13.92 -11.84 -0.33
N ALA A 103 14.92 -12.73 -0.44
CA ALA A 103 16.10 -12.56 -1.27
C ALA A 103 15.84 -12.78 -2.78
N ASP A 104 14.66 -13.29 -3.16
CA ASP A 104 14.29 -13.41 -4.57
C ASP A 104 13.86 -12.05 -5.15
N ARG A 105 14.61 -11.57 -6.15
CA ARG A 105 14.31 -10.33 -6.86
C ARG A 105 13.10 -10.45 -7.79
N SER A 106 12.71 -11.67 -8.16
CA SER A 106 11.56 -11.90 -9.04
C SER A 106 10.24 -11.37 -8.43
N LEU A 107 10.17 -11.27 -7.10
CA LEU A 107 9.06 -10.66 -6.35
C LEU A 107 8.79 -9.21 -6.76
N LEU A 108 9.81 -8.48 -7.21
CA LEU A 108 9.67 -7.09 -7.65
C LEU A 108 8.86 -6.95 -8.95
N ARG A 109 8.72 -8.01 -9.75
CA ARG A 109 7.88 -7.97 -10.96
C ARG A 109 6.43 -7.60 -10.62
N ARG A 110 5.88 -8.14 -9.53
CA ARG A 110 4.52 -7.80 -9.11
C ARG A 110 4.39 -6.32 -8.72
N VAL A 111 5.43 -5.75 -8.10
CA VAL A 111 5.48 -4.33 -7.75
C VAL A 111 5.41 -3.47 -9.01
N ALA A 112 6.19 -3.83 -10.04
CA ALA A 112 6.18 -3.16 -11.34
C ALA A 112 4.81 -3.27 -12.03
N ASP A 113 4.22 -4.47 -12.07
CA ASP A 113 2.92 -4.73 -12.70
C ASP A 113 1.80 -3.95 -12.01
N ASP A 114 1.72 -4.02 -10.68
CA ASP A 114 0.73 -3.29 -9.88
C ASP A 114 0.86 -1.77 -10.04
N PHE A 115 2.10 -1.26 -10.11
CA PHE A 115 2.36 0.15 -10.36
C PHE A 115 1.89 0.58 -11.74
N ALA A 116 2.24 -0.17 -12.79
CA ALA A 116 1.85 0.12 -14.16
C ALA A 116 0.32 0.14 -14.32
N ASP A 117 -0.39 -0.79 -13.67
CA ASP A 117 -1.86 -0.80 -13.67
C ASP A 117 -2.44 0.40 -12.91
N SER A 118 -1.82 0.80 -11.81
CA SER A 118 -2.25 1.97 -11.03
C SER A 118 -2.10 3.27 -11.82
N VAL A 119 -1.03 3.42 -12.60
CA VAL A 119 -0.81 4.60 -13.45
C VAL A 119 -1.88 4.70 -14.55
N LYS A 120 -2.28 3.58 -15.17
CA LYS A 120 -3.33 3.56 -16.22
C LYS A 120 -4.67 4.11 -15.73
N VAL A 121 -4.96 3.99 -14.45
CA VAL A 121 -6.21 4.50 -13.84
C VAL A 121 -6.02 5.84 -13.10
N GLY A 122 -4.89 6.51 -13.31
CA GLY A 122 -4.64 7.86 -12.81
C GLY A 122 -4.22 7.95 -11.34
N VAL A 123 -3.78 6.85 -10.72
CA VAL A 123 -3.22 6.89 -9.36
C VAL A 123 -1.93 7.71 -9.38
N PHE A 124 -1.85 8.70 -8.50
CA PHE A 124 -0.68 9.57 -8.35
C PHE A 124 -0.08 9.53 -6.93
N GLY A 125 -0.75 8.86 -5.98
CA GLY A 125 -0.34 8.86 -4.59
C GLY A 125 -1.09 7.85 -3.73
N THR A 126 -0.69 7.73 -2.47
CA THR A 126 -1.20 6.74 -1.53
C THR A 126 -1.82 7.40 -0.28
N PRO A 127 -2.93 6.87 0.27
CA PRO A 127 -3.77 5.84 -0.33
C PRO A 127 -4.66 6.40 -1.45
N THR A 128 -4.85 5.59 -2.50
CA THR A 128 -5.89 5.80 -3.52
C THR A 128 -6.76 4.55 -3.57
N PHE A 129 -8.07 4.73 -3.56
CA PHE A 129 -9.06 3.66 -3.66
C PHE A 129 -9.55 3.59 -5.11
N VAL A 130 -9.60 2.40 -5.67
CA VAL A 130 -10.05 2.15 -7.05
C VAL A 130 -11.18 1.13 -7.02
N PHE A 131 -12.23 1.37 -7.78
CA PHE A 131 -13.43 0.54 -7.84
C PHE A 131 -13.56 -0.17 -9.19
N GLU A 132 -14.34 -1.24 -9.24
CA GLU A 132 -14.52 -2.08 -10.44
C GLU A 132 -15.03 -1.30 -11.66
N ASN A 133 -15.76 -0.20 -11.44
CA ASN A 133 -16.26 0.67 -12.50
C ASN A 133 -15.22 1.69 -13.02
N GLY A 134 -13.98 1.65 -12.52
CA GLY A 134 -12.90 2.57 -12.86
C GLY A 134 -12.91 3.88 -12.08
N SER A 135 -13.93 4.17 -11.26
CA SER A 135 -13.89 5.30 -10.35
C SER A 135 -12.74 5.15 -9.36
N SER A 136 -12.12 6.25 -8.98
CA SER A 136 -11.09 6.27 -7.97
C SER A 136 -11.18 7.53 -7.11
N PHE A 137 -10.66 7.44 -5.88
CA PHE A 137 -10.44 8.63 -5.05
C PHE A 137 -9.16 8.52 -4.25
N PHE A 138 -8.40 9.61 -4.23
CA PHE A 138 -7.30 9.83 -3.30
C PHE A 138 -7.82 10.52 -2.03
N MET A 139 -7.32 10.12 -0.87
CA MET A 139 -7.63 10.80 0.39
C MET A 139 -6.41 10.92 1.30
N ARG A 140 -6.38 11.99 2.10
CA ARG A 140 -5.45 12.12 3.23
C ARG A 140 -6.15 11.72 4.51
N ILE A 141 -5.72 10.61 5.10
CA ILE A 141 -6.19 10.13 6.40
C ILE A 141 -5.41 10.87 7.49
N ARG A 142 -6.10 11.42 8.50
CA ARG A 142 -5.47 12.23 9.57
C ARG A 142 -5.41 11.54 10.93
N ALA A 143 -6.43 10.74 11.25
CA ALA A 143 -6.51 9.98 12.49
C ALA A 143 -7.31 8.70 12.25
N GLU A 144 -7.08 7.70 13.10
CA GLU A 144 -7.93 6.53 13.17
C GLU A 144 -9.27 6.92 13.82
N GLU A 145 -10.36 6.44 13.22
CA GLU A 145 -11.69 6.54 13.80
C GLU A 145 -12.18 5.14 14.17
N ASP A 146 -13.23 5.06 15.00
CA ASP A 146 -13.85 3.77 15.29
C ASP A 146 -14.45 3.12 14.02
N ASP A 147 -14.71 1.82 14.11
CA ASP A 147 -15.17 1.01 12.98
C ASP A 147 -16.47 1.50 12.33
N GLN A 148 -17.34 2.14 13.11
CA GLN A 148 -18.63 2.67 12.64
C GLN A 148 -18.46 4.01 11.94
N ALA A 149 -17.60 4.88 12.47
CA ALA A 149 -17.25 6.15 11.86
C ALA A 149 -16.49 5.94 10.54
N ALA A 150 -15.55 4.99 10.50
CA ALA A 150 -14.87 4.57 9.27
C ALA A 150 -15.87 4.05 8.21
N ALA A 151 -16.86 3.24 8.63
CA ALA A 151 -17.90 2.73 7.72
C ALA A 151 -18.77 3.85 7.14
N ARG A 152 -19.27 4.77 7.98
CA ARG A 152 -20.04 5.93 7.51
C ARG A 152 -19.24 6.79 6.53
N THR A 153 -17.95 6.99 6.82
CA THR A 153 -17.05 7.74 5.93
C THR A 153 -16.89 7.04 4.59
N PHE A 154 -16.64 5.72 4.59
CA PHE A 154 -16.55 4.93 3.37
C PHE A 154 -17.84 4.99 2.54
N ASP A 155 -19.01 4.78 3.17
CA ASP A 155 -20.30 4.81 2.49
C ASP A 155 -20.56 6.16 1.81
N GLY A 156 -20.29 7.27 2.52
CA GLY A 156 -20.45 8.61 1.95
C GLY A 156 -19.54 8.86 0.76
N LEU A 157 -18.29 8.38 0.81
CA LEU A 157 -17.35 8.50 -0.30
C LEU A 157 -17.71 7.59 -1.47
N TYR A 158 -18.21 6.39 -1.20
CA TYR A 158 -18.69 5.47 -2.23
C TYR A 158 -19.86 6.07 -2.99
N GLU A 159 -20.87 6.61 -2.29
CA GLU A 159 -21.98 7.31 -2.93
C GLU A 159 -21.49 8.48 -3.79
N LEU A 160 -20.58 9.30 -3.25
CA LEU A 160 -20.12 10.52 -3.93
C LEU A 160 -19.22 10.26 -5.13
N PHE A 161 -18.22 9.37 -5.01
CA PHE A 161 -17.18 9.20 -6.04
C PHE A 161 -17.43 8.01 -6.97
N VAL A 162 -18.27 7.05 -6.55
CA VAL A 162 -18.55 5.85 -7.35
C VAL A 162 -19.92 5.94 -8.03
N LYS A 163 -20.95 6.46 -7.36
CA LYS A 163 -22.30 6.56 -7.94
C LYS A 163 -22.58 7.89 -8.65
N GLN A 164 -22.04 9.01 -8.17
CA GLN A 164 -22.23 10.31 -8.82
C GLN A 164 -21.15 10.58 -9.87
N ARG A 165 -21.54 10.82 -11.12
CA ARG A 165 -20.61 11.10 -12.23
C ARG A 165 -20.40 12.59 -12.51
N ASN A 166 -21.17 13.47 -11.88
CA ASN A 166 -21.12 14.92 -12.08
C ASN A 166 -20.17 15.64 -11.11
N VAL A 167 -19.50 14.91 -10.22
CA VAL A 167 -18.53 15.46 -9.26
C VAL A 167 -17.12 15.14 -9.73
N GLY A 168 -16.37 16.17 -10.13
CA GLY A 168 -14.99 16.01 -10.61
C GLY A 168 -13.94 16.03 -9.49
N GLU A 169 -14.08 16.95 -8.53
CA GLU A 169 -13.12 17.09 -7.43
C GLU A 169 -13.80 17.70 -6.20
N VAL A 170 -13.52 17.13 -5.02
CA VAL A 170 -13.85 17.75 -3.73
C VAL A 170 -12.56 17.83 -2.91
N LYS A 171 -12.17 19.04 -2.53
CA LYS A 171 -11.01 19.28 -1.66
C LYS A 171 -11.45 19.94 -0.36
N ARG A 172 -10.75 19.62 0.71
CA ARG A 172 -10.78 20.35 1.98
C ARG A 172 -9.48 21.15 2.09
N PRO A 173 -9.46 22.43 1.67
CA PRO A 173 -8.26 23.26 1.75
C PRO A 173 -7.76 23.38 3.19
N THR A 174 -6.44 23.40 3.37
CA THR A 174 -5.84 23.78 4.65
C THR A 174 -5.67 25.30 4.63
N PRO A 175 -6.23 26.05 5.59
CA PRO A 175 -5.95 27.47 5.72
C PRO A 175 -4.44 27.72 5.89
N PRO A 176 -3.92 28.89 5.47
CA PRO A 176 -2.56 29.28 5.82
C PRO A 176 -2.34 29.17 7.33
N SER A 177 -1.19 28.64 7.74
CA SER A 177 -0.73 28.78 9.13
C SER A 177 -0.17 30.20 9.28
N ASP A 178 -0.59 30.92 10.32
CA ASP A 178 0.05 32.17 10.74
C ASP A 178 1.50 31.95 11.19
#